data_AF-G7KAL8-F1
#
_entry.id   AF-G7KAL8-F1
#
_cell.length_a   1.000
_cell.length_b   1.000
_cell.length_c   1.000
_cell.angle_alpha   90.00
_cell.angle_beta   90.00
_cell.angle_gamma   90.00
#
_symmetry.space_group_name_H-M   'P 1'
#
loop_
_entity.id
_entity.type
_entity.pdbx_description
1 polymer ?
#
loop_
_entity_poly.entity_id
_entity_poly.type
_entity_poly.pdbx_seq_one_letter_code
_entity_poly.pdbx_strand_id
1 'polypeptide(L)'
;MTVEGSAKASVNLESLELLCDYLVGALLYVRVAKANPGMNPELSCTDASGKAGEFGALKEGYMFECSTGLSRMVLSTPTCPVLDTFGKKLSFEIAVGLNGRVSVNASSPSTTIIIANALINSEALSGVQQKIMAEKLVERVQ
;
A
#
# COMPACT_ATOMS: atom_id res chain seq x y z
N MET A 1 -0.75 -0.01 -15.96
CA MET A 1 -0.86 -1.44 -15.61
C MET A 1 -1.80 -1.45 -14.42
N THR A 2 -3.09 -1.46 -14.70
CA THR A 2 -4.13 -1.08 -13.75
C THR A 2 -4.83 -2.34 -13.31
N VAL A 3 -4.95 -2.58 -12.01
CA VAL A 3 -5.96 -3.48 -11.49
C VAL A 3 -7.05 -2.60 -10.89
N GLU A 4 -7.86 -2.00 -11.78
CA GLU A 4 -9.17 -1.45 -11.43
C GLU A 4 -10.17 -2.60 -11.43
N GLY A 5 -10.99 -2.73 -10.38
CA GLY A 5 -12.16 -3.63 -10.41
C GLY A 5 -12.73 -4.05 -9.06
N SER A 6 -13.53 -3.19 -8.42
CA SER A 6 -14.82 -3.57 -7.82
C SER A 6 -15.68 -2.34 -7.55
N ALA A 7 -16.84 -2.29 -8.21
CA ALA A 7 -17.87 -1.28 -8.02
C ALA A 7 -18.87 -1.70 -6.92
N LYS A 8 -19.26 -0.78 -6.03
CA LYS A 8 -20.64 -0.68 -5.50
C LYS A 8 -20.90 0.69 -4.86
N ALA A 9 -22.16 1.11 -4.93
CA ALA A 9 -22.65 2.47 -4.88
C ALA A 9 -23.01 3.03 -3.48
N SER A 10 -23.07 4.37 -3.45
CA SER A 10 -23.94 5.28 -2.67
C SER A 10 -23.92 5.27 -1.14
N VAL A 11 -23.46 6.37 -0.54
CA VAL A 11 -24.22 7.11 0.50
C VAL A 11 -23.94 8.61 0.36
N ASN A 12 -25.02 9.37 0.18
CA ASN A 12 -25.10 10.83 0.27
C ASN A 12 -25.51 11.12 1.72
N LEU A 13 -24.73 11.83 2.53
CA LEU A 13 -25.19 12.27 3.85
C LEU A 13 -24.49 13.55 4.29
N GLU A 14 -25.29 14.62 4.27
CA GLU A 14 -25.05 15.88 4.96
C GLU A 14 -24.88 15.66 6.47
N SER A 15 -24.07 16.53 7.08
CA SER A 15 -24.15 16.90 8.50
C SER A 15 -23.71 15.86 9.55
N LEU A 16 -22.42 15.97 9.91
CA LEU A 16 -22.01 15.99 11.33
C LEU A 16 -22.25 14.75 12.22
N GLU A 17 -22.09 13.52 11.72
CA GLU A 17 -21.95 12.30 12.56
C GLU A 17 -21.06 11.24 11.89
N LEU A 18 -19.74 11.43 11.77
CA LEU A 18 -18.87 10.43 11.10
C LEU A 18 -17.55 10.15 11.83
N LEU A 19 -17.63 9.85 13.13
CA LEU A 19 -16.50 9.31 13.90
C LEU A 19 -16.56 7.78 14.11
N CYS A 20 -17.58 7.07 13.58
CA CYS A 20 -17.99 5.75 14.10
C CYS A 20 -17.76 4.52 13.17
N ASP A 21 -17.24 4.67 11.94
CA ASP A 21 -17.14 3.50 11.04
C ASP A 21 -15.87 2.66 11.20
N TYR A 22 -14.86 3.14 11.92
CA TYR A 22 -13.59 2.43 12.09
C TYR A 22 -13.33 2.07 13.56
N LEU A 23 -13.01 0.80 13.80
CA LEU A 23 -12.69 0.29 15.12
C LEU A 23 -11.29 0.75 15.55
N VAL A 24 -11.10 0.92 16.86
CA VAL A 24 -9.76 1.14 17.44
C VAL A 24 -8.86 -0.04 17.05
N GLY A 25 -7.69 0.28 16.49
CA GLY A 25 -6.75 -0.71 15.97
C GLY A 25 -6.90 -1.04 14.49
N ALA A 26 -7.89 -0.46 13.79
CA ALA A 26 -8.01 -0.58 12.34
C ALA A 26 -6.81 0.08 11.62
N LEU A 27 -6.38 -0.53 10.51
CA LEU A 27 -5.38 0.04 9.62
C LEU A 27 -6.06 0.84 8.52
N LEU A 28 -5.67 2.10 8.35
CA LEU A 28 -6.28 3.01 7.36
C LEU A 28 -5.25 3.43 6.31
N TYR A 29 -5.66 3.38 5.04
CA TYR A 29 -4.95 4.02 3.93
C TYR A 29 -5.59 5.37 3.65
N VAL A 30 -4.84 6.45 3.90
CA VAL A 30 -5.34 7.83 3.86
C VAL A 30 -4.32 8.76 3.25
N ARG A 31 -4.79 9.89 2.72
CA ARG A 31 -3.91 10.98 2.29
C ARG A 31 -3.81 12.08 3.34
N VAL A 32 -2.72 12.81 3.32
CA VAL A 32 -2.60 14.08 4.04
C VAL A 32 -3.34 15.15 3.24
N ALA A 33 -4.41 15.70 3.81
CA ALA A 33 -5.20 16.77 3.21
C ALA A 33 -4.60 18.15 3.52
N LYS A 34 -4.13 18.36 4.76
CA LYS A 34 -3.42 19.57 5.18
C LYS A 34 -2.33 19.25 6.18
N ALA A 35 -1.20 19.95 6.09
CA ALA A 35 -0.10 19.87 7.05
C ALA A 35 0.59 21.24 7.17
N ASN A 36 0.11 22.06 8.12
CA ASN A 36 0.67 23.37 8.39
C ASN A 36 1.58 23.31 9.63
N PRO A 37 2.75 23.98 9.63
CA PRO A 37 3.59 24.07 10.81
C PRO A 37 2.81 24.65 12.01
N GLY A 38 2.92 24.01 13.18
CA GLY A 38 2.22 24.44 14.40
C GLY A 38 0.75 23.99 14.49
N MET A 39 0.25 23.22 13.53
CA MET A 39 -1.07 22.60 13.57
C MET A 39 -0.97 21.08 13.44
N ASN A 40 -1.97 20.37 13.96
CA ASN A 40 -2.10 18.94 13.70
C ASN A 40 -2.43 18.70 12.23
N PRO A 41 -1.84 17.67 11.59
CA PRO A 41 -2.16 17.33 10.22
C PRO A 41 -3.61 16.82 10.09
N GLU A 42 -4.26 17.19 8.99
CA GLU A 42 -5.59 16.69 8.63
C GLU A 42 -5.43 15.54 7.61
N LEU A 43 -6.08 14.41 7.89
CA LEU A 43 -6.09 13.23 7.03
C LEU A 43 -7.45 13.11 6.32
N SER A 44 -7.45 12.55 5.12
CA SER A 44 -8.69 12.28 4.37
C SER A 44 -8.69 10.88 3.76
N CYS A 45 -9.87 10.24 3.78
CA CYS A 45 -10.17 9.01 3.05
C CYS A 45 -10.78 9.28 1.67
N THR A 46 -10.60 10.48 1.12
CA THR A 46 -11.07 10.84 -0.22
C THR A 46 -9.97 11.53 -0.99
N ASP A 47 -9.99 11.43 -2.32
CA ASP A 47 -9.10 12.16 -3.20
C ASP A 47 -9.34 13.68 -3.20
N ALA A 48 -8.61 14.43 -4.01
CA ALA A 48 -8.78 15.89 -4.12
C ALA A 48 -10.14 16.31 -4.70
N SER A 49 -10.84 15.41 -5.40
CA SER A 49 -12.19 15.62 -5.95
C SER A 49 -13.31 15.20 -4.99
N GLY A 50 -12.96 14.69 -3.80
CA GLY A 50 -13.91 14.27 -2.77
C GLY A 50 -14.44 12.84 -2.95
N LYS A 51 -13.86 12.03 -3.85
CA LYS A 51 -14.25 10.63 -4.04
C LYS A 51 -13.43 9.72 -3.13
N ALA A 52 -14.05 8.68 -2.55
CA ALA A 52 -13.39 7.74 -1.66
C ALA A 52 -12.18 7.03 -2.30
N GLY A 53 -12.24 6.75 -3.62
CA GLY A 53 -11.13 6.12 -4.34
C GLY A 53 -10.68 4.82 -3.66
N GLU A 54 -9.37 4.64 -3.52
CA GLU A 54 -8.72 3.50 -2.84
C GLU A 54 -8.43 3.76 -1.36
N PHE A 55 -8.87 4.90 -0.82
CA PHE A 55 -8.64 5.26 0.57
C PHE A 55 -9.72 4.67 1.50
N GLY A 56 -9.36 4.45 2.76
CA GLY A 56 -10.25 3.87 3.78
C GLY A 56 -9.57 2.78 4.58
N ALA A 57 -10.37 1.91 5.22
CA ALA A 57 -9.82 0.78 5.95
C ALA A 57 -9.23 -0.28 5.03
N LEU A 58 -8.00 -0.68 5.35
CA LEU A 58 -7.38 -1.87 4.80
C LEU A 58 -7.89 -3.09 5.56
N LYS A 59 -8.54 -3.99 4.84
CA LYS A 59 -9.03 -5.25 5.39
C LYS A 59 -7.96 -6.31 5.22
N GLU A 60 -7.61 -6.96 6.32
CA GLU A 60 -6.65 -8.05 6.34
C GLU A 60 -5.27 -7.64 5.77
N GLY A 61 -4.37 -8.62 5.63
CA GLY A 61 -3.00 -8.38 5.19
C GLY A 61 -1.99 -8.23 6.33
N TYR A 62 -0.74 -8.11 5.93
CA TYR A 62 0.43 -8.01 6.81
C TYR A 62 1.05 -6.62 6.67
N MET A 63 1.08 -5.89 7.78
CA MET A 63 1.71 -4.58 7.85
C MET A 63 3.12 -4.69 8.43
N PHE A 64 4.09 -4.06 7.76
CA PHE A 64 5.45 -3.93 8.25
C PHE A 64 5.93 -2.48 8.17
N GLU A 65 6.90 -2.17 9.03
CA GLU A 65 7.59 -0.89 9.03
C GLU A 65 8.86 -0.97 8.18
N CYS A 66 9.17 0.11 7.47
CA CYS A 66 10.34 0.24 6.63
C CYS A 66 10.87 1.68 6.64
N SER A 67 12.00 1.91 6.00
CA SER A 67 12.52 3.27 5.86
C SER A 67 11.60 4.11 4.95
N THR A 68 11.52 5.42 5.21
CA THR A 68 10.78 6.31 4.30
C THR A 68 11.44 6.41 2.92
N GLY A 69 12.73 6.08 2.81
CA GLY A 69 13.46 5.95 1.56
C GLY A 69 12.95 4.78 0.74
N LEU A 70 12.78 3.61 1.38
CA LEU A 70 12.18 2.44 0.77
C LEU A 70 10.74 2.72 0.33
N SER A 71 9.88 3.32 1.16
CA SER A 71 8.53 3.71 0.72
C SER A 71 8.53 4.59 -0.54
N ARG A 72 9.43 5.58 -0.61
CA ARG A 72 9.58 6.44 -1.79
C ARG A 72 10.09 5.67 -3.02
N MET A 73 11.01 4.73 -2.83
CA MET A 73 11.52 3.88 -3.91
C MET A 73 10.44 2.91 -4.43
N VAL A 74 9.63 2.33 -3.54
CA VAL A 74 8.52 1.46 -3.94
C VAL A 74 7.46 2.24 -4.74
N LEU A 75 7.17 3.47 -4.34
CA LEU A 75 6.24 4.38 -5.02
C LEU A 75 6.86 5.15 -6.21
N SER A 76 8.14 4.91 -6.55
CA SER A 76 8.81 5.68 -7.59
C SER A 76 8.31 5.32 -8.99
N THR A 77 8.45 6.27 -9.91
CA THR A 77 8.28 6.04 -11.35
C THR A 77 9.65 6.15 -12.04
N PRO A 78 10.11 5.13 -12.78
CA PRO A 78 9.42 3.86 -13.08
C PRO A 78 9.26 2.97 -11.83
N THR A 79 8.23 2.10 -11.87
CA THR A 79 7.90 1.17 -10.77
C THR A 79 9.13 0.39 -10.33
N CYS A 80 9.28 0.17 -9.02
CA CYS A 80 10.43 -0.56 -8.51
C CYS A 80 10.51 -1.98 -9.14
N PRO A 81 11.71 -2.45 -9.52
CA PRO A 81 11.89 -3.75 -10.18
C PRO A 81 11.27 -4.94 -9.43
N VAL A 82 11.22 -4.90 -8.10
CA VAL A 82 10.59 -5.95 -7.28
C VAL A 82 9.09 -6.02 -7.55
N LEU A 83 8.39 -4.89 -7.49
CA LEU A 83 6.94 -4.84 -7.75
C LEU A 83 6.60 -5.15 -9.20
N ASP A 84 7.39 -4.65 -10.15
CA ASP A 84 7.19 -4.97 -11.59
C ASP A 84 7.32 -6.48 -11.85
N THR A 85 8.25 -7.15 -11.17
CA THR A 85 8.45 -8.59 -11.30
C THR A 85 7.30 -9.37 -10.66
N PHE A 86 6.92 -9.02 -9.42
CA PHE A 86 5.85 -9.70 -8.71
C PHE A 86 4.48 -9.47 -9.35
N GLY A 87 4.17 -8.26 -9.81
CA GLY A 87 2.89 -7.93 -10.44
C GLY A 87 2.60 -8.69 -11.74
N LYS A 88 3.63 -9.29 -12.36
CA LYS A 88 3.49 -10.14 -13.55
C LYS A 88 3.18 -11.60 -13.23
N LYS A 89 3.38 -12.04 -11.98
CA LYS A 89 3.43 -13.47 -11.61
C LYS A 89 2.59 -13.82 -10.39
N LEU A 90 2.37 -12.86 -9.50
CA LEU A 90 1.66 -13.03 -8.24
C LEU A 90 0.45 -12.09 -8.20
N SER A 91 -0.65 -12.55 -7.62
CA SER A 91 -1.80 -11.73 -7.31
C SER A 91 -1.73 -11.29 -5.84
N PHE A 92 -1.67 -9.98 -5.61
CA PHE A 92 -1.60 -9.36 -4.30
C PHE A 92 -2.07 -7.91 -4.38
N GLU A 93 -2.48 -7.38 -3.23
CA GLU A 93 -2.74 -5.97 -3.00
C GLU A 93 -1.62 -5.40 -2.12
N ILE A 94 -1.27 -4.14 -2.36
CA ILE A 94 -0.27 -3.44 -1.56
C ILE A 94 -0.70 -2.00 -1.33
N ALA A 95 -0.57 -1.54 -0.09
CA ALA A 95 -0.74 -0.15 0.28
C ALA A 95 0.57 0.37 0.88
N VAL A 96 1.12 1.44 0.28
CA VAL A 96 2.40 2.01 0.70
C VAL A 96 2.18 3.42 1.23
N GLY A 97 2.48 3.62 2.51
CA GLY A 97 2.50 4.92 3.16
C GLY A 97 3.88 5.57 3.07
N LEU A 98 3.92 6.86 2.74
CA LEU A 98 5.15 7.67 2.77
C LEU A 98 5.74 7.83 4.19
N ASN A 99 5.00 7.42 5.22
CA ASN A 99 5.41 7.34 6.61
C ASN A 99 6.23 6.08 6.95
N GLY A 100 6.62 5.26 5.97
CA GLY A 100 7.40 4.03 6.23
C GLY A 100 6.54 2.85 6.66
N ARG A 101 5.23 2.87 6.40
CA ARG A 101 4.33 1.74 6.68
C ARG A 101 3.81 1.14 5.39
N VAL A 102 3.95 -0.18 5.26
CA VAL A 102 3.52 -0.92 4.07
C VAL A 102 2.63 -2.06 4.50
N SER A 103 1.47 -2.20 3.86
CA SER A 103 0.59 -3.35 4.01
C SER A 103 0.58 -4.17 2.74
N VAL A 104 0.70 -5.50 2.87
CA VAL A 104 0.61 -6.45 1.77
C VAL A 104 -0.49 -7.45 2.08
N ASN A 105 -1.41 -7.66 1.14
CA ASN A 105 -2.44 -8.67 1.22
C ASN A 105 -2.34 -9.60 0.02
N ALA A 106 -2.28 -10.91 0.24
CA ALA A 106 -2.28 -11.91 -0.81
C ALA A 106 -3.08 -13.14 -0.33
N SER A 107 -3.54 -13.95 -1.28
CA SER A 107 -4.35 -15.14 -0.97
C SER A 107 -3.62 -16.21 -0.15
N SER A 108 -2.28 -16.22 -0.18
CA SER A 108 -1.43 -17.16 0.56
C SER A 108 -0.49 -16.42 1.51
N PRO A 109 -0.43 -16.81 2.80
CA PRO A 109 0.53 -16.23 3.74
C PRO A 109 1.99 -16.35 3.27
N SER A 110 2.35 -17.45 2.60
CA SER A 110 3.69 -17.64 2.04
C SER A 110 4.04 -16.57 1.01
N THR A 111 3.08 -16.23 0.14
CA THR A 111 3.22 -15.16 -0.86
C THR A 111 3.39 -13.80 -0.17
N THR A 112 2.55 -13.50 0.83
CA THR A 112 2.64 -12.28 1.63
C THR A 112 4.02 -12.12 2.30
N ILE A 113 4.52 -13.18 2.92
CA ILE A 113 5.83 -13.21 3.59
C ILE A 113 6.97 -12.98 2.59
N ILE A 114 6.92 -13.63 1.43
CA ILE A 114 7.94 -13.48 0.39
C ILE A 114 7.95 -12.05 -0.16
N ILE A 115 6.79 -11.47 -0.45
CA ILE A 115 6.68 -10.09 -0.93
C ILE A 115 7.23 -9.11 0.11
N ALA A 116 6.79 -9.22 1.38
CA ALA A 116 7.24 -8.33 2.45
C ALA A 116 8.77 -8.40 2.64
N ASN A 117 9.33 -9.61 2.73
CA ASN A 117 10.77 -9.79 2.89
C ASN A 117 11.56 -9.30 1.67
N ALA A 118 11.06 -9.52 0.46
CA ALA A 118 11.71 -9.00 -0.75
C ALA A 118 11.74 -7.48 -0.77
N LEU A 119 10.64 -6.81 -0.38
CA LEU A 119 10.59 -5.35 -0.30
C LEU A 119 11.58 -4.82 0.74
N ILE A 120 11.61 -5.38 1.96
CA ILE A 120 12.54 -4.96 3.01
C ILE A 120 14.00 -5.10 2.55
N ASN A 121 14.36 -6.23 1.95
CA ASN A 121 15.74 -6.48 1.51
C ASN A 121 16.12 -5.73 0.22
N SER A 122 15.15 -5.15 -0.50
CA SER A 122 15.42 -4.47 -1.77
C SER A 122 16.09 -3.11 -1.61
N GLU A 123 16.00 -2.48 -0.44
CA GLU A 123 16.53 -1.13 -0.19
C GLU A 123 18.05 -1.04 -0.44
N ALA A 124 18.81 -2.08 -0.09
CA ALA A 124 20.27 -2.11 -0.23
C ALA A 124 20.74 -2.63 -1.60
N LEU A 125 19.82 -2.93 -2.52
CA LEU A 125 20.13 -3.59 -3.79
C LEU A 125 19.99 -2.63 -4.98
N SER A 126 20.87 -2.78 -5.97
CA SER A 126 20.69 -2.15 -7.28
C SER A 126 19.46 -2.73 -8.00
N GLY A 127 18.91 -2.00 -8.97
CA GLY A 127 17.72 -2.45 -9.71
C GLY A 127 17.90 -3.80 -10.42
N VAL A 128 19.12 -4.13 -10.88
CA VAL A 128 19.45 -5.44 -11.47
C VAL A 128 19.41 -6.54 -10.40
N GLN A 129 20.00 -6.29 -9.24
CA GLN A 129 19.97 -7.25 -8.12
C GLN A 129 18.55 -7.46 -7.58
N GLN A 130 17.75 -6.39 -7.49
CA GLN A 130 16.34 -6.46 -7.11
C GLN A 130 15.54 -7.38 -8.04
N LYS A 131 15.72 -7.23 -9.36
CA LYS A 131 15.06 -8.07 -10.36
C LYS A 131 15.46 -9.54 -10.23
N ILE A 132 16.76 -9.83 -10.15
CA ILE A 132 17.28 -11.21 -9.99
C ILE A 132 16.73 -11.84 -8.70
N MET A 133 16.70 -11.09 -7.60
CA MET A 133 16.14 -11.56 -6.33
C MET A 133 14.65 -11.88 -6.47
N ALA A 134 13.87 -10.97 -7.08
CA ALA A 134 12.44 -11.16 -7.24
C ALA A 134 12.11 -12.36 -8.14
N GLU A 135 12.81 -12.54 -9.26
CA GLU A 135 12.63 -13.68 -10.17
C GLU A 135 12.88 -15.02 -9.45
N LYS A 136 13.98 -15.14 -8.70
CA LYS A 136 14.29 -16.34 -7.90
C LYS A 136 13.27 -16.63 -6.81
N LEU A 137 12.65 -15.60 -6.23
CA LEU A 137 11.64 -15.77 -5.19
C LEU A 137 10.29 -16.21 -5.77
N VAL A 138 9.93 -15.75 -6.96
CA VAL A 138 8.71 -16.20 -7.66
C VAL A 138 8.77 -17.70 -7.95
N GLU A 139 9.92 -18.22 -8.38
CA GLU A 139 10.11 -19.65 -8.65
C GLU A 139 9.89 -20.55 -7.42
N ARG A 140 9.95 -19.99 -6.20
CA ARG A 140 9.72 -20.74 -4.95
C ARG A 140 8.25 -20.76 -4.50
N VAL A 141 7.41 -19.92 -5.11
CA VAL A 141 5.98 -19.82 -4.80
C VAL A 141 5.13 -20.72 -5.70
N GLN A 142 5.66 -21.09 -6.87
CA GLN A 142 5.03 -22.00 -7.83
C GLN A 142 5.40 -23.46 -7.54
#